data_AF-A0A3N9NI79-F1
#
_entry.id   AF-A0A3N9NI79-F1
#
_cell.length_a   1.000
_cell.length_b   1.000
_cell.length_c   1.000
_cell.angle_alpha   90.00
_cell.angle_beta   90.00
_cell.angle_gamma   90.00
#
_symmetry.space_group_name_H-M   'P 1'
#
loop_
_entity.id
_entity.type
_entity.pdbx_description
1 polymer ?
#
loop_
_entity_poly.entity_id
_entity_poly.type
_entity_poly.pdbx_seq_one_letter_code
_entity_poly.pdbx_strand_id
1 'polypeptide(L)'
;MEKLKKAKKEWLHKKEKNSQDADRKFVTASSAPVEILATPADLDNFDYLRDLNHPGEFPYTRGIHYNMYRGKMWTMRQFAGFGTPRDTNKRFKYLLNHGQTG
;
A
#
# COMPACT_ATOMS: atom_id res chain seq x y z
N MET A 1 -5.40 0.14 -25.02
CA MET A 1 -4.83 1.24 -24.19
C MET A 1 -5.14 2.63 -24.73
N GLU A 2 -5.07 2.84 -26.04
CA GLU A 2 -5.26 4.17 -26.65
C GLU A 2 -6.64 4.80 -26.41
N LYS A 3 -7.72 4.01 -26.45
CA LYS A 3 -9.07 4.47 -26.07
C LYS A 3 -9.13 5.00 -24.63
N LEU A 4 -8.42 4.38 -23.69
CA LEU A 4 -8.36 4.82 -22.29
C LEU A 4 -7.54 6.11 -22.17
N LYS A 5 -6.41 6.21 -22.86
CA LYS A 5 -5.61 7.47 -22.90
C LYS A 5 -6.45 8.63 -23.42
N LYS A 6 -7.21 8.42 -24.49
CA LYS A 6 -8.13 9.43 -25.05
C LYS A 6 -9.23 9.81 -24.06
N ALA A 7 -9.90 8.84 -23.46
CA ALA A 7 -10.96 9.09 -22.48
C ALA A 7 -10.44 9.86 -21.25
N LYS A 8 -9.25 9.50 -20.73
CA LYS A 8 -8.60 10.22 -19.63
C LYS A 8 -8.33 11.67 -20.01
N LYS A 9 -7.81 11.93 -21.22
CA LYS A 9 -7.54 13.28 -21.72
C LYS A 9 -8.82 14.13 -21.85
N GLU A 10 -9.89 13.55 -22.39
CA GLU A 10 -11.19 14.22 -22.50
C GLU A 10 -11.77 14.55 -21.12
N TRP A 11 -11.60 13.65 -20.15
CA TRP A 11 -12.03 13.88 -18.78
C TRP A 11 -11.24 15.00 -18.10
N LEU A 12 -9.91 15.04 -18.27
CA LEU A 12 -9.07 16.11 -17.73
C LEU A 12 -9.49 17.49 -18.26
N HIS A 13 -9.77 17.60 -19.56
CA HIS A 13 -10.27 18.84 -20.16
C HIS A 13 -11.62 19.28 -19.57
N LYS A 14 -12.51 18.32 -19.29
CA LYS A 14 -13.79 18.63 -18.61
C LYS A 14 -13.54 19.07 -17.17
N LYS A 15 -12.60 18.45 -16.46
CA LYS A 15 -12.25 18.83 -15.09
C LYS A 15 -11.74 20.27 -15.03
N GLU A 16 -10.81 20.65 -15.91
CA GLU A 16 -10.24 22.01 -15.95
C GLU A 16 -11.31 23.08 -16.17
N LYS A 17 -12.36 22.77 -16.93
CA LYS A 17 -13.48 23.71 -17.19
C LYS A 17 -14.45 23.85 -16.02
N ASN A 18 -14.66 22.79 -15.24
CA ASN A 18 -15.73 22.73 -14.25
C ASN A 18 -15.22 22.87 -12.80
N SER A 19 -13.92 22.77 -12.57
CA SER A 19 -13.36 22.77 -11.21
C SER A 19 -11.93 23.29 -11.19
N GLN A 20 -11.66 24.18 -10.22
CA GLN A 20 -10.32 24.66 -9.93
C GLN A 20 -9.72 23.84 -8.77
N ASP A 21 -8.41 23.60 -8.85
CA ASP A 21 -7.68 23.02 -7.73
C ASP A 21 -7.35 24.09 -6.71
N ALA A 22 -7.22 23.69 -5.45
CA ALA A 22 -6.68 24.56 -4.42
C ALA A 22 -5.21 24.91 -4.72
N ASP A 23 -4.77 26.10 -4.31
CA ASP A 23 -3.39 26.57 -4.49
C ASP A 23 -2.43 25.86 -3.51
N ARG A 24 -2.16 24.59 -3.80
CA ARG A 24 -1.18 23.75 -3.11
C ARG A 24 -0.66 22.65 -4.01
N LYS A 25 0.52 22.13 -3.69
CA LYS A 25 1.08 20.97 -4.38
C LYS A 25 0.47 19.69 -3.82
N PHE A 26 0.02 18.80 -4.70
CA PHE A 26 -0.45 17.46 -4.36
C PHE A 26 0.72 16.49 -4.53
N VAL A 27 1.44 16.25 -3.45
CA VAL A 27 2.60 15.34 -3.41
C VAL A 27 2.50 14.37 -2.24
N THR A 28 3.10 13.20 -2.39
CA THR A 28 3.28 12.24 -1.29
C THR A 28 4.31 12.76 -0.28
N ALA A 29 4.40 12.10 0.89
CA ALA A 29 5.46 12.36 1.87
C ALA A 29 6.89 12.14 1.30
N SER A 30 7.03 11.36 0.23
CA SER A 30 8.27 11.17 -0.53
C SER A 30 8.47 12.17 -1.67
N SER A 31 7.67 13.24 -1.71
CA SER A 31 7.70 14.29 -2.76
C SER A 31 7.34 13.83 -4.17
N ALA A 32 6.70 12.66 -4.33
CA ALA A 32 6.21 12.22 -5.63
C ALA A 32 4.90 12.94 -5.97
N PRO A 33 4.71 13.45 -7.21
CA PRO A 33 3.46 14.06 -7.62
C PRO A 33 2.32 13.04 -7.59
N VAL A 34 1.14 13.47 -7.12
CA VAL A 34 -0.07 12.65 -7.11
C VAL A 34 -1.00 13.12 -8.22
N GLU A 35 -1.21 12.27 -9.21
CA GLU A 35 -2.18 12.54 -10.27
C GLU A 35 -3.62 12.47 -9.72
N ILE A 36 -4.49 13.31 -10.27
CA ILE A 36 -5.91 13.34 -9.92
C ILE A 36 -6.66 12.07 -10.33
N LEU A 37 -6.20 11.38 -11.37
CA LEU A 37 -6.85 10.21 -11.93
C LEU A 37 -5.81 9.22 -12.44
N ALA A 38 -5.61 8.11 -11.72
CA ALA A 38 -4.83 6.98 -12.19
C ALA A 38 -5.73 5.98 -12.94
N THR A 39 -5.24 5.47 -14.06
CA THR A 39 -5.92 4.54 -14.96
C THR A 39 -4.94 3.44 -15.40
N PRO A 40 -5.43 2.30 -15.93
CA PRO A 40 -4.54 1.30 -16.51
C PRO A 40 -3.64 1.86 -17.61
N ALA A 41 -4.07 2.93 -18.28
CA ALA A 41 -3.30 3.56 -19.35
C ALA A 41 -2.02 4.27 -18.89
N ASP A 42 -1.86 4.46 -17.58
CA ASP A 42 -0.69 5.09 -16.96
C ASP A 42 0.39 4.07 -16.59
N LEU A 43 0.08 2.77 -16.70
CA LEU A 43 1.03 1.68 -16.53
C LEU A 43 1.80 1.44 -17.83
N ASP A 44 2.61 2.41 -18.24
CA ASP A 44 3.45 2.28 -19.44
C ASP A 44 4.47 1.15 -19.25
N ASN A 45 4.62 0.28 -20.26
CA ASN A 45 5.51 -0.90 -20.26
C ASN A 45 5.29 -1.91 -19.12
N PHE A 46 4.13 -1.89 -18.49
CA PHE A 46 3.77 -2.85 -17.45
C PHE A 46 3.41 -4.20 -18.06
N ASP A 47 4.10 -5.24 -17.60
CA ASP A 47 3.81 -6.62 -17.90
C ASP A 47 3.30 -7.30 -16.61
N TYR A 48 2.08 -7.82 -16.67
CA TYR A 48 1.44 -8.44 -15.53
C TYR A 48 2.26 -9.60 -14.94
N LEU A 49 2.78 -10.50 -15.77
CA LEU A 49 3.50 -11.68 -15.30
C LEU A 49 4.91 -11.35 -14.84
N ARG A 50 5.55 -10.33 -15.43
CA ARG A 50 6.90 -9.89 -15.05
C ARG A 50 6.90 -9.00 -13.79
N ASP A 51 6.03 -8.00 -13.73
CA ASP A 51 6.11 -6.92 -12.74
C ASP A 51 5.25 -7.16 -11.50
N LEU A 52 4.13 -7.88 -11.65
CA LEU A 52 3.15 -8.11 -10.58
C LEU A 52 3.08 -9.58 -10.15
N ASN A 53 2.96 -10.47 -11.13
CA ASN A 53 2.81 -11.92 -11.04
C ASN A 53 1.74 -12.41 -10.03
N HIS A 54 1.71 -13.70 -9.73
CA HIS A 54 0.84 -14.33 -8.74
C HIS A 54 1.44 -14.23 -7.32
N PRO A 55 0.62 -14.19 -6.25
CA PRO A 55 1.12 -14.26 -4.87
C PRO A 55 1.94 -15.54 -4.65
N GLY A 56 3.07 -15.44 -3.94
CA GLY A 56 3.97 -16.57 -3.71
C GLY A 56 4.96 -16.83 -4.85
N GLU A 57 4.93 -16.04 -5.92
CA GLU A 57 5.86 -16.16 -7.06
C GLU A 57 6.65 -14.85 -7.25
N PHE A 58 7.90 -14.96 -7.73
CA PHE A 58 8.73 -13.80 -8.06
C PHE A 58 7.99 -12.88 -9.06
N PRO A 59 8.01 -11.54 -8.92
CA PRO A 59 8.81 -10.72 -8.00
C PRO A 59 8.17 -10.50 -6.61
N TYR A 60 7.16 -11.29 -6.23
CA TYR A 60 6.48 -11.24 -4.95
C TYR A 60 5.75 -9.93 -4.64
N THR A 61 5.46 -9.12 -5.67
CA THR A 61 4.75 -7.84 -5.55
C THR A 61 3.39 -8.01 -4.86
N ARG A 62 2.72 -9.16 -5.06
CA ARG A 62 1.43 -9.49 -4.43
C ARG A 62 1.54 -10.23 -3.09
N GLY A 63 2.76 -10.40 -2.59
CA GLY A 63 3.06 -11.11 -1.34
C GLY A 63 3.91 -12.36 -1.55
N ILE A 64 4.67 -12.71 -0.51
CA ILE A 64 5.63 -13.83 -0.52
C ILE A 64 4.99 -15.22 -0.31
N HIS A 65 3.70 -15.28 0.06
CA HIS A 65 2.99 -16.54 0.31
C HIS A 65 1.77 -16.65 -0.61
N TYR A 66 1.49 -17.86 -1.10
CA TYR A 66 0.37 -18.14 -2.00
C TYR A 66 -1.01 -17.78 -1.44
N ASN A 67 -1.21 -17.96 -0.13
CA ASN A 67 -2.50 -17.74 0.54
C ASN A 67 -2.48 -16.60 1.58
N MET A 68 -1.31 -15.97 1.80
CA MET A 68 -1.12 -14.84 2.74
C MET A 68 -1.90 -15.05 4.06
N TYR A 69 -2.74 -14.06 4.42
CA TYR A 69 -3.47 -14.03 5.69
C TYR A 69 -4.67 -14.99 5.74
N ARG A 70 -5.00 -15.69 4.65
CA ARG A 70 -5.93 -16.83 4.70
C ARG A 70 -5.28 -18.05 5.36
N GLY A 71 -3.94 -18.16 5.28
CA GLY A 71 -3.18 -19.23 5.92
C GLY A 71 -2.72 -18.85 7.33
N LYS A 72 -2.00 -17.73 7.45
CA LYS A 72 -1.49 -17.24 8.73
C LYS A 72 -1.60 -15.72 8.79
N MET A 73 -2.27 -15.20 9.82
CA MET A 73 -2.31 -13.77 10.09
C MET A 73 -0.92 -13.22 10.37
N TRP A 74 -0.71 -11.93 10.12
CA TRP A 74 0.54 -11.28 10.51
C TRP A 74 0.76 -11.41 12.02
N THR A 75 2.03 -11.40 12.44
CA THR A 75 2.35 -11.37 13.87
C THR A 75 1.95 -10.02 14.45
N MET A 76 1.01 -10.02 15.39
CA MET A 76 0.74 -8.85 16.22
C MET A 76 1.89 -8.71 17.20
N ARG A 77 2.80 -7.77 16.91
CA ARG A 77 4.05 -7.55 17.65
C ARG A 77 4.08 -6.14 18.22
N GLN A 78 3.75 -6.02 19.49
CA GLN A 78 3.76 -4.75 20.21
C GLN A 78 5.17 -4.51 20.76
N PHE A 79 5.76 -3.38 20.39
CA PHE A 79 6.99 -2.93 21.02
C PHE A 79 6.72 -2.64 22.49
N ALA A 80 7.49 -3.27 23.37
CA ALA A 80 7.42 -3.06 24.81
C ALA A 80 8.81 -3.22 25.43
N GLY A 81 9.15 -2.31 26.35
CA GLY A 81 10.40 -2.31 27.08
C GLY A 81 10.51 -1.06 27.93
N PHE A 82 10.60 -1.23 29.25
CA PHE A 82 10.80 -0.14 30.20
C PHE A 82 11.26 -0.70 31.56
N GLY A 83 11.91 0.14 32.35
CA GLY A 83 12.32 -0.20 33.72
C GLY A 83 13.27 -1.39 33.78
N THR A 84 13.01 -2.30 34.73
CA THR A 84 13.84 -3.49 34.93
C THR A 84 13.44 -4.64 34.00
N PRO A 85 14.31 -5.67 33.83
CA PRO A 85 13.93 -6.89 33.11
C PRO A 85 12.65 -7.55 33.64
N ARG A 86 12.37 -7.45 34.95
CA ARG A 86 11.15 -8.00 35.55
C ARG A 86 9.90 -7.22 35.13
N ASP A 87 9.99 -5.89 35.02
CA ASP A 87 8.86 -5.04 34.61
C ASP A 87 8.50 -5.27 33.14
N THR A 88 9.53 -5.36 32.29
CA THR A 88 9.34 -5.72 30.89
C THR A 88 8.78 -7.14 30.73
N ASN A 89 9.24 -8.13 31.51
CA ASN A 89 8.67 -9.48 31.49
C ASN A 89 7.19 -9.51 31.89
N LYS A 90 6.79 -8.75 32.91
CA LYS A 90 5.37 -8.59 33.29
C LYS A 90 4.55 -8.03 32.13
N ARG A 91 5.07 -7.02 31.43
CA ARG A 91 4.41 -6.43 30.26
C ARG A 91 4.27 -7.42 29.10
N PHE A 92 5.30 -8.21 28.79
CA PHE A 92 5.22 -9.23 27.76
C PHE A 92 4.14 -10.28 28.08
N LYS A 93 4.11 -10.80 29.30
CA LYS A 93 3.07 -11.75 29.73
C LYS A 93 1.67 -11.14 29.63
N TYR A 94 1.51 -9.89 30.05
CA TYR A 94 0.25 -9.16 29.88
C TYR A 94 -0.16 -9.13 28.41
N LEU A 95 0.73 -8.72 27.50
CA LEU A 95 0.40 -8.58 26.09
C LEU A 95 0.08 -9.92 25.41
N LEU A 96 0.83 -10.99 25.73
CA LEU A 96 0.53 -12.34 25.25
C LEU A 96 -0.88 -12.79 25.67
N ASN A 97 -1.26 -12.51 26.92
CA ASN A 97 -2.61 -12.81 27.43
C ASN A 97 -3.71 -11.98 26.75
N HIS A 98 -3.37 -10.87 26.10
CA HIS A 98 -4.30 -9.97 25.41
C HIS A 98 -4.20 -10.08 23.88
N GLY A 99 -3.63 -11.18 23.36
CA GLY A 99 -3.65 -11.50 21.93
C GLY A 99 -2.43 -11.06 21.13
N GLN A 100 -1.35 -10.60 21.78
CA GLN A 100 -0.05 -10.48 21.10
C GLN A 100 0.41 -11.89 20.67
N THR A 101 0.90 -12.03 19.42
CA THR A 101 1.31 -13.32 18.85
C THR A 101 2.81 -13.43 18.56
N GLY A 102 3.60 -12.42 18.94
CA GLY A 102 5.05 -12.50 18.90
C GLY A 102 5.77 -11.28 19.42
#